data_AF-A0ABD1T2F5-F1
#
_entry.id   AF-A0ABD1T2F5-F1
#
_cell.length_a   1.000
_cell.length_b   1.000
_cell.length_c   1.000
_cell.angle_alpha   90.00
_cell.angle_beta   90.00
_cell.angle_gamma   90.00
#
_symmetry.space_group_name_H-M   'P 1'
#
loop_
_entity.id
_entity.type
_entity.pdbx_description
1 polymer ?
#
loop_
_entity_poly.entity_id
_entity_poly.type
_entity_poly.pdbx_seq_one_letter_code
_entity_poly.pdbx_strand_id
1 'polypeptide(L)'
;MGFHMHITNSNLFRAYRLSITSPADSPNTDGMHISHSNTVKISRTIIKTGDDCISIGQGATNLTIFKITCGPGHGISVGSLGKLPKEMDVQGVIVKNCTLVGTTNGLRIKTYPASDPSRATGMLFQDIIMDNVQNPIIIDQSYGTKSSKPSLVKISNVIYQNVHGTTSTPVAVNLMCSSQVTVEYKFHHLVN
;
A
#
# COMPACT_ATOMS: atom_id res chain seq x y z
N MET A 1 12.13 -2.35 -12.53
CA MET A 1 11.12 -2.87 -11.58
C MET A 1 10.43 -4.03 -12.28
N GLY A 2 10.35 -5.19 -11.63
CA GLY A 2 9.60 -6.33 -12.13
C GLY A 2 8.25 -6.41 -11.42
N PHE A 3 7.25 -6.93 -12.12
CA PHE A 3 5.95 -7.25 -11.55
C PHE A 3 5.51 -8.57 -12.14
N HIS A 4 4.90 -9.45 -11.34
CA HIS A 4 4.23 -10.63 -11.90
C HIS A 4 3.00 -10.22 -12.70
N MET A 5 2.28 -9.19 -12.24
CA MET A 5 1.15 -8.60 -12.96
C MET A 5 1.18 -7.07 -12.88
N HIS A 6 1.01 -6.41 -14.02
CA HIS A 6 0.76 -4.96 -14.09
C HIS A 6 -0.64 -4.73 -14.66
N ILE A 7 -1.55 -4.25 -13.81
CA ILE A 7 -2.92 -3.92 -14.17
C ILE A 7 -2.95 -2.42 -14.44
N THR A 8 -3.04 -2.05 -15.71
CA THR A 8 -3.01 -0.65 -16.14
C THR A 8 -3.99 -0.37 -17.27
N ASN A 9 -4.46 0.88 -17.37
CA ASN A 9 -5.43 1.33 -18.36
C ASN A 9 -6.67 0.41 -18.45
N SER A 10 -7.13 -0.06 -17.28
CA SER A 10 -8.15 -1.11 -17.17
C SER A 10 -9.39 -0.59 -16.46
N ASN A 11 -10.55 -1.12 -16.83
CA ASN A 11 -11.82 -0.86 -16.16
C ASN A 11 -12.54 -2.19 -15.88
N LEU A 12 -13.22 -2.31 -14.74
CA LEU A 12 -13.97 -3.51 -14.32
C LEU A 12 -13.11 -4.80 -14.30
N PHE A 13 -11.85 -4.68 -13.88
CA PHE A 13 -10.93 -5.82 -13.84
C PHE A 13 -11.10 -6.66 -12.56
N ARG A 14 -11.03 -7.99 -12.69
CA ARG A 14 -11.06 -8.91 -11.54
C ARG A 14 -9.96 -9.95 -11.59
N ALA A 15 -9.13 -9.99 -10.55
CA ALA A 15 -8.24 -11.10 -10.23
C ALA A 15 -8.83 -11.92 -9.06
N TYR A 16 -8.87 -13.24 -9.21
CA TYR A 16 -9.52 -14.12 -8.24
C TYR A 16 -8.77 -15.45 -8.10
N ARG A 17 -8.52 -15.89 -6.87
CA ARG A 17 -7.90 -17.20 -6.57
C ARG A 17 -6.58 -17.44 -7.30
N LEU A 18 -5.73 -16.41 -7.36
CA LEU A 18 -4.39 -16.55 -7.90
C LEU A 18 -3.42 -17.02 -6.81
N SER A 19 -2.30 -17.61 -7.24
CA SER A 19 -1.15 -17.89 -6.40
C SER A 19 0.08 -17.33 -7.08
N ILE A 20 0.74 -16.34 -6.45
CA ILE A 20 1.97 -15.72 -6.93
C ILE A 20 3.09 -16.06 -5.95
N THR A 21 4.22 -16.51 -6.44
CA THR A 21 5.34 -16.95 -5.59
C THR A 21 6.68 -16.63 -6.23
N SER A 22 7.50 -15.87 -5.51
CA SER A 22 8.93 -15.71 -5.71
C SER A 22 9.67 -15.82 -4.36
N PRO A 23 10.98 -16.08 -4.36
CA PRO A 23 11.80 -16.06 -3.13
C PRO A 23 11.73 -14.71 -2.40
N ALA A 24 11.82 -14.73 -1.06
CA ALA A 24 11.73 -13.55 -0.21
C ALA A 24 12.84 -12.51 -0.45
N ASP A 25 13.99 -12.97 -0.95
CA ASP A 25 15.17 -12.18 -1.28
C ASP A 25 15.23 -11.79 -2.76
N SER A 26 14.20 -12.12 -3.55
CA SER A 26 14.15 -11.81 -4.98
C SER A 26 13.77 -10.34 -5.23
N PRO A 27 14.72 -9.49 -5.61
CA PRO A 27 14.49 -8.05 -5.65
C PRO A 27 13.45 -7.68 -6.72
N ASN A 28 12.60 -6.70 -6.42
CA ASN A 28 11.63 -6.13 -7.35
C ASN A 28 10.71 -7.17 -8.01
N THR A 29 10.26 -8.16 -7.22
CA THR A 29 9.30 -9.16 -7.66
C THR A 29 7.91 -8.87 -7.12
N ASP A 30 7.40 -7.66 -7.35
CA ASP A 30 6.05 -7.27 -6.93
C ASP A 30 5.00 -8.30 -7.41
N GLY A 31 3.99 -8.56 -6.57
CA GLY A 31 2.91 -9.46 -6.94
C GLY A 31 2.01 -8.83 -7.99
N MET A 32 1.32 -7.75 -7.62
CA MET A 32 0.49 -6.98 -8.55
C MET A 32 0.74 -5.50 -8.41
N HIS A 33 0.99 -4.82 -9.53
CA HIS A 33 1.02 -3.36 -9.59
C HIS A 33 -0.25 -2.83 -10.29
N ILE A 34 -0.96 -1.91 -9.65
CA ILE A 34 -2.20 -1.31 -10.18
C ILE A 34 -1.95 0.17 -10.43
N SER A 35 -2.25 0.65 -11.63
CA SER A 35 -2.14 2.07 -11.99
C SER A 35 -3.17 2.42 -13.07
N HIS A 36 -3.54 3.69 -13.24
CA HIS A 36 -4.41 4.16 -14.33
C HIS A 36 -5.63 3.26 -14.58
N SER A 37 -6.28 2.79 -13.53
CA SER A 37 -7.33 1.75 -13.64
C SER A 37 -8.46 2.07 -12.68
N ASN A 38 -9.69 1.83 -13.12
CA ASN A 38 -10.90 2.08 -12.35
C ASN A 38 -11.65 0.78 -12.06
N THR A 39 -12.15 0.62 -10.84
CA THR A 39 -12.97 -0.55 -10.44
C THR A 39 -12.22 -1.85 -10.65
N VAL A 40 -11.16 -2.03 -9.86
CA VAL A 40 -10.34 -3.23 -9.83
C VAL A 40 -10.67 -4.05 -8.58
N LYS A 41 -10.83 -5.36 -8.73
CA LYS A 41 -11.05 -6.27 -7.59
C LYS A 41 -10.04 -7.41 -7.56
N ILE A 42 -9.29 -7.50 -6.48
CA ILE A 42 -8.35 -8.59 -6.22
C ILE A 42 -8.87 -9.36 -5.01
N SER A 43 -9.07 -10.67 -5.15
CA SER A 43 -9.60 -11.43 -4.01
C SER A 43 -9.24 -12.91 -3.94
N ARG A 44 -9.15 -13.42 -2.71
CA ARG A 44 -8.85 -14.84 -2.42
C ARG A 44 -7.52 -15.31 -2.99
N THR A 45 -6.54 -14.41 -3.02
CA THR A 45 -5.23 -14.64 -3.65
C THR A 45 -4.16 -14.82 -2.58
N ILE A 46 -3.18 -15.68 -2.87
CA ILE A 46 -1.97 -15.85 -2.05
C ILE A 46 -0.80 -15.22 -2.81
N ILE A 47 -0.04 -14.35 -2.15
CA ILE A 47 1.10 -13.64 -2.73
C ILE A 47 2.30 -13.80 -1.81
N LYS A 48 3.37 -14.37 -2.35
CA LYS A 48 4.68 -14.50 -1.69
C LYS A 48 5.71 -13.90 -2.62
N THR A 49 6.39 -12.85 -2.19
CA THR A 49 7.27 -12.07 -3.06
C THR A 49 8.52 -11.60 -2.32
N GLY A 50 9.50 -11.09 -3.06
CA GLY A 50 10.63 -10.33 -2.49
C GLY A 50 10.43 -8.81 -2.53
N ASP A 51 9.27 -8.34 -3.01
CA ASP A 51 8.87 -6.92 -2.96
C ASP A 51 7.37 -6.79 -2.58
N ASP A 52 6.70 -5.69 -2.90
CA ASP A 52 5.31 -5.44 -2.56
C ASP A 52 4.39 -6.58 -3.03
N CYS A 53 3.54 -7.11 -2.14
CA CYS A 53 2.50 -8.07 -2.58
C CYS A 53 1.56 -7.38 -3.55
N ILE A 54 1.14 -6.17 -3.20
CA ILE A 54 0.36 -5.29 -4.07
C ILE A 54 0.88 -3.86 -3.92
N SER A 55 1.25 -3.23 -5.04
CA SER A 55 1.61 -1.82 -5.12
C SER A 55 0.56 -1.04 -5.93
N ILE A 56 0.15 0.13 -5.44
CA ILE A 56 -0.93 0.95 -6.00
C ILE A 56 -0.34 2.29 -6.44
N GLY A 57 -0.13 2.44 -7.75
CA GLY A 57 0.38 3.65 -8.37
C GLY A 57 -0.72 4.64 -8.74
N GLN A 58 -0.28 5.77 -9.31
CA GLN A 58 -1.14 6.87 -9.77
C GLN A 58 -2.33 6.42 -10.63
N GLY A 59 -3.43 7.18 -10.54
CA GLY A 59 -4.62 6.98 -11.37
C GLY A 59 -5.42 5.71 -11.05
N ALA A 60 -5.11 5.02 -9.95
CA ALA A 60 -5.90 3.89 -9.47
C ALA A 60 -7.11 4.40 -8.69
N THR A 61 -8.32 4.06 -9.16
CA THR A 61 -9.58 4.44 -8.51
C THR A 61 -10.50 3.24 -8.27
N ASN A 62 -11.25 3.26 -7.16
CA ASN A 62 -12.23 2.22 -6.80
C ASN A 62 -11.60 0.80 -6.75
N LEU A 63 -10.50 0.65 -6.01
CA LEU A 63 -9.79 -0.61 -5.86
C LEU A 63 -10.26 -1.37 -4.61
N THR A 64 -10.60 -2.65 -4.76
CA THR A 64 -10.90 -3.54 -3.62
C THR A 64 -9.93 -4.72 -3.59
N ILE A 65 -9.18 -4.84 -2.49
CA ILE A 65 -8.31 -5.97 -2.14
C ILE A 65 -8.99 -6.71 -0.98
N PHE A 66 -9.37 -7.96 -1.19
CA PHE A 66 -10.22 -8.68 -0.24
C PHE A 66 -9.82 -10.15 -0.04
N LYS A 67 -9.64 -10.61 1.20
CA LYS A 67 -9.29 -12.00 1.48
C LYS A 67 -8.00 -12.42 0.81
N ILE A 68 -6.95 -11.62 0.95
CA ILE A 68 -5.62 -12.01 0.47
C ILE A 68 -4.72 -12.45 1.63
N THR A 69 -3.81 -13.37 1.33
CA THR A 69 -2.67 -13.69 2.21
C THR A 69 -1.41 -13.21 1.51
N CYS A 70 -0.69 -12.31 2.17
CA CYS A 70 0.53 -11.67 1.68
C CYS A 70 1.68 -12.05 2.61
N GLY A 71 2.77 -12.63 2.11
CA GLY A 71 3.87 -12.98 2.98
C GLY A 71 4.67 -14.20 2.57
N PRO A 72 6.01 -14.11 2.44
CA PRO A 72 6.86 -12.91 2.65
C PRO A 72 6.66 -11.82 1.58
N GLY A 73 7.27 -10.64 1.78
CA GLY A 73 7.23 -9.50 0.86
C GLY A 73 7.23 -8.13 1.56
N HIS A 74 6.97 -7.05 0.83
CA HIS A 74 6.94 -5.69 1.37
C HIS A 74 5.55 -5.20 1.82
N GLY A 75 4.54 -6.08 1.82
CA GLY A 75 3.18 -5.76 2.27
C GLY A 75 2.29 -5.21 1.16
N ILE A 76 1.30 -4.40 1.55
CA ILE A 76 0.38 -3.71 0.63
C ILE A 76 0.72 -2.22 0.67
N SER A 77 1.15 -1.70 -0.48
CA SER A 77 1.68 -0.35 -0.58
C SER A 77 0.84 0.54 -1.50
N VAL A 78 0.41 1.69 -1.00
CA VAL A 78 -0.02 2.83 -1.81
C VAL A 78 1.21 3.66 -2.16
N GLY A 79 1.48 3.79 -3.44
CA GLY A 79 2.65 4.44 -4.00
C GLY A 79 3.76 3.49 -4.44
N SER A 80 4.92 4.02 -4.80
CA SER A 80 5.31 5.42 -4.58
C SER A 80 4.50 6.40 -5.43
N LEU A 81 4.03 7.48 -4.81
CA LEU A 81 3.36 8.61 -5.47
C LEU A 81 4.25 9.86 -5.45
N GLY A 82 3.98 10.79 -6.36
CA GLY A 82 4.67 12.08 -6.45
C GLY A 82 6.06 12.02 -7.07
N LYS A 83 6.43 10.93 -7.75
CA LYS A 83 7.74 10.78 -8.40
C LYS A 83 7.77 11.51 -9.73
N LEU A 84 6.69 11.36 -10.50
CA LEU A 84 6.55 11.93 -11.83
C LEU A 84 5.82 13.27 -11.77
N PRO A 85 6.06 14.18 -12.73
CA PRO A 85 5.28 15.40 -12.82
C PRO A 85 3.82 15.06 -13.13
N LYS A 86 2.89 15.82 -12.52
CA LYS A 86 1.44 15.74 -12.75
C LYS A 86 0.86 14.33 -12.59
N GLU A 87 1.30 13.58 -11.59
CA GLU A 87 0.71 12.27 -11.30
C GLU A 87 -0.79 12.37 -10.99
N MET A 88 -1.55 11.40 -11.48
CA MET A 88 -2.98 11.29 -11.19
C MET A 88 -3.24 10.83 -9.75
N ASP A 89 -4.38 11.26 -9.20
CA ASP A 89 -4.81 10.88 -7.86
C ASP A 89 -5.03 9.37 -7.72
N VAL A 90 -4.85 8.87 -6.49
CA VAL A 90 -5.32 7.56 -6.04
C VAL A 90 -6.54 7.76 -5.15
N GLN A 91 -7.65 7.09 -5.47
CA GLN A 91 -8.91 7.32 -4.75
C GLN A 91 -9.72 6.03 -4.53
N GLY A 92 -10.27 5.86 -3.33
CA GLY A 92 -11.24 4.78 -3.08
C GLY A 92 -10.55 3.42 -3.04
N VAL A 93 -9.60 3.23 -2.14
CA VAL A 93 -8.90 1.95 -1.93
C VAL A 93 -9.48 1.27 -0.70
N ILE A 94 -9.96 0.04 -0.87
CA ILE A 94 -10.46 -0.79 0.23
C ILE A 94 -9.56 -2.03 0.31
N VAL A 95 -8.90 -2.20 1.44
CA VAL A 95 -8.17 -3.43 1.79
C VAL A 95 -8.89 -4.05 2.97
N LYS A 96 -9.46 -5.24 2.79
CA LYS A 96 -10.33 -5.83 3.80
C LYS A 96 -10.12 -7.32 4.00
N ASN A 97 -10.15 -7.77 5.25
CA ASN A 97 -10.06 -9.20 5.60
C ASN A 97 -8.79 -9.81 5.00
N CYS A 98 -7.62 -9.28 5.32
CA CYS A 98 -6.35 -9.70 4.75
C CYS A 98 -5.39 -10.14 5.86
N THR A 99 -4.51 -11.08 5.53
CA THR A 99 -3.48 -11.57 6.45
C THR A 99 -2.11 -11.26 5.86
N LEU A 100 -1.26 -10.57 6.63
CA LEU A 100 0.12 -10.27 6.26
C LEU A 100 1.06 -11.04 7.20
N VAL A 101 1.94 -11.86 6.64
CA VAL A 101 2.78 -12.81 7.40
C VAL A 101 4.25 -12.62 7.05
N GLY A 102 5.09 -12.30 8.03
CA GLY A 102 6.54 -12.19 7.84
C GLY A 102 6.95 -11.15 6.79
N THR A 103 6.13 -10.12 6.56
CA THR A 103 6.43 -9.05 5.61
C THR A 103 7.26 -7.95 6.26
N THR A 104 8.05 -7.22 5.47
CA THR A 104 8.83 -6.08 5.99
C THR A 104 7.94 -4.89 6.33
N ASN A 105 6.78 -4.76 5.68
CA ASN A 105 5.77 -3.76 6.03
C ASN A 105 4.39 -4.40 5.98
N GLY A 106 3.45 -3.81 6.73
CA GLY A 106 2.05 -4.19 6.65
C GLY A 106 1.31 -3.35 5.62
N LEU A 107 0.70 -2.28 6.10
CA LEU A 107 -0.01 -1.27 5.31
C LEU A 107 0.88 -0.04 5.17
N ARG A 108 1.28 0.27 3.93
CA ARG A 108 2.25 1.34 3.67
C ARG A 108 1.70 2.38 2.70
N ILE A 109 1.88 3.66 3.00
CA ILE A 109 1.67 4.76 2.06
C ILE A 109 3.00 5.47 1.89
N LYS A 110 3.52 5.55 0.66
CA LYS A 110 4.85 6.12 0.35
C LYS A 110 4.74 7.21 -0.72
N THR A 111 5.22 8.42 -0.42
CA THR A 111 5.23 9.53 -1.38
C THR A 111 6.61 10.20 -1.44
N TYR A 112 7.05 10.57 -2.63
CA TYR A 112 8.31 11.28 -2.82
C TYR A 112 8.23 12.71 -2.25
N PRO A 113 9.32 13.20 -1.66
CA PRO A 113 9.48 14.62 -1.37
C PRO A 113 9.66 15.41 -2.69
N ALA A 114 9.53 16.74 -2.63
CA ALA A 114 9.62 17.63 -3.80
C ALA A 114 8.64 17.27 -4.94
N SER A 115 7.50 16.68 -4.62
CA SER A 115 6.51 16.25 -5.61
C SER A 115 5.66 17.41 -6.12
N ASP A 116 5.08 17.24 -7.31
CA ASP A 116 3.91 18.02 -7.71
C ASP A 116 2.71 17.70 -6.77
N PRO A 117 1.71 18.59 -6.67
CA PRO A 117 0.48 18.31 -5.95
C PRO A 117 -0.33 17.18 -6.60
N SER A 118 -0.71 16.18 -5.80
CA SER A 118 -1.68 15.13 -6.12
C SER A 118 -2.33 14.62 -4.83
N ARG A 119 -3.25 13.65 -4.92
CA ARG A 119 -4.01 13.16 -3.77
C ARG A 119 -3.98 11.63 -3.66
N ALA A 120 -3.92 11.14 -2.43
CA ALA A 120 -4.23 9.77 -2.07
C ALA A 120 -5.34 9.79 -1.02
N THR A 121 -6.58 9.46 -1.41
CA THR A 121 -7.75 9.76 -0.57
C THR A 121 -8.82 8.67 -0.56
N GLY A 122 -9.55 8.57 0.56
CA GLY A 122 -10.65 7.61 0.71
C GLY A 122 -10.10 6.18 0.75
N MET A 123 -9.34 5.89 1.80
CA MET A 123 -8.68 4.59 1.97
C MET A 123 -9.21 3.92 3.23
N LEU A 124 -9.66 2.67 3.10
CA LEU A 124 -10.13 1.86 4.22
C LEU A 124 -9.28 0.59 4.31
N PHE A 125 -8.58 0.44 5.41
CA PHE A 125 -7.88 -0.78 5.81
C PHE A 125 -8.63 -1.41 6.96
N GLN A 126 -9.32 -2.52 6.71
CA GLN A 126 -10.25 -3.12 7.67
C GLN A 126 -10.02 -4.62 7.88
N ASP A 127 -10.12 -5.10 9.13
CA ASP A 127 -10.02 -6.52 9.46
C ASP A 127 -8.70 -7.12 8.95
N ILE A 128 -7.58 -6.55 9.41
CA ILE A 128 -6.24 -6.94 8.96
C ILE A 128 -5.53 -7.69 10.06
N ILE A 129 -5.07 -8.90 9.75
CA ILE A 129 -4.26 -9.72 10.65
C ILE A 129 -2.80 -9.55 10.25
N MET A 130 -1.97 -9.14 11.19
CA MET A 130 -0.52 -9.07 11.07
C MET A 130 0.13 -10.21 11.85
N ASP A 131 1.02 -10.97 11.23
CA ASP A 131 1.80 -12.01 11.90
C ASP A 131 3.28 -11.78 11.62
N ASN A 132 4.02 -11.39 12.65
CA ASN A 132 5.46 -11.14 12.60
C ASN A 132 5.85 -10.13 11.49
N VAL A 133 5.08 -9.04 11.38
CA VAL A 133 5.32 -7.98 10.38
C VAL A 133 6.31 -6.97 10.95
N GLN A 134 7.35 -6.60 10.21
CA GLN A 134 8.40 -5.72 10.76
C GLN A 134 7.89 -4.29 11.01
N ASN A 135 7.17 -3.71 10.05
CA ASN A 135 6.61 -2.35 10.15
C ASN A 135 5.11 -2.36 9.81
N PRO A 136 4.22 -2.63 10.79
CA PRO A 136 2.80 -2.88 10.51
C PRO A 136 2.06 -1.75 9.79
N ILE A 137 2.22 -0.50 10.21
CA ILE A 137 1.56 0.64 9.57
C ILE A 137 2.57 1.76 9.34
N ILE A 138 2.74 2.18 8.09
CA ILE A 138 3.67 3.24 7.70
C ILE A 138 2.97 4.28 6.82
N ILE A 139 3.19 5.56 7.13
CA ILE A 139 3.08 6.66 6.18
C ILE A 139 4.46 7.31 6.07
N ASP A 140 5.04 7.30 4.87
CA ASP A 140 6.35 7.90 4.57
C ASP A 140 6.21 8.91 3.43
N GLN A 141 6.17 10.20 3.78
CA GLN A 141 6.16 11.30 2.81
C GLN A 141 7.55 11.83 2.46
N SER A 142 8.62 11.10 2.81
CA SER A 142 10.02 11.39 2.48
C SER A 142 10.67 10.24 1.69
N TYR A 143 9.87 9.44 0.99
CA TYR A 143 10.31 8.20 0.36
C TYR A 143 11.33 8.41 -0.76
N GLY A 144 12.30 7.49 -0.86
CA GLY A 144 13.23 7.38 -1.99
C GLY A 144 14.45 8.31 -1.88
N THR A 145 14.28 9.59 -2.21
CA THR A 145 15.41 10.53 -2.34
C THR A 145 15.49 11.51 -1.18
N LYS A 146 16.71 11.85 -0.75
CA LYS A 146 16.93 12.94 0.20
C LYS A 146 16.65 14.29 -0.48
N SER A 147 15.62 14.98 -0.03
CA SER A 147 15.29 16.33 -0.46
C SER A 147 14.84 17.14 0.76
N SER A 148 15.21 18.42 0.80
CA SER A 148 14.72 19.37 1.82
C SER A 148 13.32 19.90 1.50
N LYS A 149 12.85 19.75 0.26
CA LYS A 149 11.49 20.12 -0.14
C LYS A 149 10.52 19.00 0.26
N PRO A 150 9.49 19.26 1.06
CA PRO A 150 8.55 18.24 1.50
C PRO A 150 7.64 17.77 0.35
N SER A 151 6.96 16.64 0.54
CA SER A 151 5.95 16.12 -0.39
C SER A 151 4.73 17.04 -0.45
N LEU A 152 4.16 17.21 -1.65
CA LEU A 152 2.88 17.90 -1.88
C LEU A 152 1.73 16.92 -2.14
N VAL A 153 1.96 15.61 -2.07
CA VAL A 153 0.89 14.61 -2.17
C VAL A 153 0.02 14.67 -0.93
N LYS A 154 -1.23 15.13 -1.05
CA LYS A 154 -2.17 15.20 0.07
C LYS A 154 -2.76 13.82 0.36
N ILE A 155 -2.53 13.31 1.57
CA ILE A 155 -3.12 12.05 2.06
C ILE A 155 -4.32 12.39 2.95
N SER A 156 -5.51 11.90 2.64
CA SER A 156 -6.69 12.20 3.47
C SER A 156 -7.74 11.10 3.49
N ASN A 157 -8.63 11.15 4.49
CA ASN A 157 -9.69 10.16 4.66
C ASN A 157 -9.15 8.72 4.70
N VAL A 158 -8.09 8.49 5.49
CA VAL A 158 -7.52 7.16 5.72
C VAL A 158 -8.11 6.57 6.99
N ILE A 159 -8.69 5.38 6.91
CA ILE A 159 -9.28 4.69 8.05
C ILE A 159 -8.59 3.34 8.21
N TYR A 160 -8.04 3.12 9.39
CA TYR A 160 -7.54 1.83 9.85
C TYR A 160 -8.53 1.30 10.89
N GLN A 161 -9.14 0.15 10.63
CA GLN A 161 -10.18 -0.40 11.47
C GLN A 161 -9.94 -1.89 11.74
N ASN A 162 -9.91 -2.30 13.02
CA ASN A 162 -9.70 -3.68 13.40
C ASN A 162 -8.42 -4.27 12.76
N VAL A 163 -7.30 -3.58 12.95
CA VAL A 163 -5.97 -4.07 12.55
C VAL A 163 -5.29 -4.62 13.81
N HIS A 164 -4.92 -5.89 13.78
CA HIS A 164 -4.39 -6.58 14.96
C HIS A 164 -3.33 -7.63 14.63
N GLY A 165 -2.55 -8.01 15.64
CA GLY A 165 -1.58 -9.10 15.58
C GLY A 165 -0.17 -8.67 16.00
N THR A 166 0.86 -9.35 15.51
CA THR A 166 2.23 -9.23 16.05
C THR A 166 3.18 -8.47 15.13
N THR A 167 4.11 -7.72 15.75
CA THR A 167 5.23 -7.05 15.09
C THR A 167 6.56 -7.68 15.49
N SER A 168 7.50 -7.71 14.56
CA SER A 168 8.87 -8.19 14.85
C SER A 168 9.82 -7.04 15.24
N THR A 169 9.36 -5.79 15.25
CA THR A 169 10.11 -4.62 15.69
C THR A 169 9.34 -3.83 16.76
N PRO A 170 10.00 -2.96 17.56
CA PRO A 170 9.33 -2.20 18.61
C PRO A 170 8.30 -1.17 18.12
N VAL A 171 8.34 -0.76 16.85
CA VAL A 171 7.50 0.31 16.31
C VAL A 171 6.40 -0.26 15.44
N ALA A 172 5.17 -0.28 15.96
CA ALA A 172 4.00 -0.79 15.24
C ALA A 172 3.44 0.21 14.20
N VAL A 173 3.52 1.52 14.51
CA VAL A 173 2.97 2.59 13.68
C VAL A 173 4.03 3.69 13.53
N ASN A 174 4.42 3.99 12.29
CA ASN A 174 5.38 5.04 11.96
C ASN A 174 4.78 6.03 10.94
N LEU A 175 4.63 7.29 11.33
CA LEU A 175 3.97 8.32 10.54
C LEU A 175 4.91 9.50 10.32
N MET A 176 5.60 9.48 9.18
CA MET A 176 6.47 10.54 8.69
C MET A 176 5.71 11.41 7.68
N CYS A 177 4.96 12.37 8.21
CA CYS A 177 4.11 13.26 7.42
C CYS A 177 4.87 14.48 6.87
N SER A 178 4.40 15.00 5.74
CA SER A 178 4.88 16.24 5.14
C SER A 178 4.57 17.43 6.04
N SER A 179 5.47 18.42 6.06
CA SER A 179 5.27 19.68 6.77
C SER A 179 4.40 20.69 6.00
N GLN A 180 4.06 20.43 4.73
CA GLN A 180 3.31 21.37 3.87
C GLN A 180 1.87 20.95 3.57
N VAL A 181 1.55 19.66 3.70
CA VAL A 181 0.20 19.16 3.46
C VAL A 181 -0.27 18.34 4.66
N THR A 182 -1.51 18.58 5.09
CA THR A 182 -2.13 17.84 6.18
C THR A 182 -2.37 16.38 5.78
N VAL A 183 -2.05 15.47 6.70
CA VAL A 183 -2.40 14.05 6.60
C VAL A 183 -3.59 13.77 7.52
N GLU A 184 -4.68 13.24 6.97
CA GLU A 184 -5.89 12.92 7.72
C GLU A 184 -6.10 11.40 7.80
N TYR A 185 -5.93 10.84 9.00
CA TYR A 185 -6.15 9.42 9.29
C TYR A 185 -6.96 9.20 10.57
N LYS A 186 -7.62 8.04 10.69
CA LYS A 186 -8.33 7.59 11.88
C LYS A 186 -8.01 6.13 12.18
N PHE A 187 -7.83 5.83 13.45
CA PHE A 187 -7.67 4.47 13.96
C PHE A 187 -8.90 4.08 14.77
N HIS A 188 -9.48 2.92 14.45
CA HIS A 188 -10.59 2.31 15.18
C HIS A 188 -10.20 0.88 15.55
N HIS A 189 -9.94 0.62 16.83
CA HIS A 189 -9.51 -0.70 17.33
C HIS A 189 -8.22 -1.21 16.69
N LEU A 190 -7.08 -0.70 17.19
CA LEU A 190 -5.77 -1.32 16.99
C LEU A 190 -5.46 -2.20 18.20
N VAL A 191 -5.05 -3.45 17.98
CA VAL A 191 -4.68 -4.37 19.07
C VAL A 191 -3.35 -5.02 18.72
N ASN A 192 -2.31 -4.74 19.51
CA ASN A 192 -1.06 -5.50 19.50
C ASN A 192 -1.21 -6.76 20.35
#